data_AF-A0A5J4XXH5-F1
#
_entry.id   AF-A0A5J4XXH5-F1
#
_cell.length_a   1.000
_cell.length_b   1.000
_cell.length_c   1.000
_cell.angle_alpha   90.00
_cell.angle_beta   90.00
_cell.angle_gamma   90.00
#
_symmetry.space_group_name_H-M   'P 1'
#
loop_
_entity.id
_entity.type
_entity.pdbx_description
1 polymer ?
#
loop_
_entity_poly.entity_id
_entity_poly.type
_entity_poly.pdbx_seq_one_letter_code
_entity_poly.pdbx_strand_id
1 'polypeptide(L)'
;MFCWRTLLALSLSLCTLALGLTTPQQSQLKLEPSHLPDAKDLEHIQLELGYTFNNSDLLRLALIHPSVGQINNARLAWLGDAILEMVVSHNAYIELPFDGPGRLHKVRQSLVDTNACVRNAKKLNLLQYFVIGKSFKPDDQHPTPHMVADLFEAVLAAVYIDAGYSIDAAQHLYNAHFA
;
A
#
# COMPACT_ATOMS: atom_id res chain seq x y z
N MET A 1 34.00 28.07 5.06
CA MET A 1 34.58 27.00 5.90
C MET A 1 33.40 26.22 6.46
N PHE A 2 33.05 24.98 6.12
CA PHE A 2 33.72 23.88 5.40
C PHE A 2 32.72 23.18 4.47
N CYS A 3 33.24 22.65 3.37
CA CYS A 3 32.55 22.00 2.26
C CYS A 3 32.57 20.47 2.48
N TRP A 4 31.41 19.79 2.51
CA TRP A 4 31.33 18.31 2.65
C TRP A 4 31.43 17.59 1.30
N ARG A 5 31.41 18.27 0.16
CA ARG A 5 31.59 17.56 -1.13
C ARG A 5 33.01 16.98 -1.22
N THR A 6 33.05 15.68 -1.56
CA THR A 6 34.18 14.82 -2.00
C THR A 6 35.00 14.08 -0.95
N LEU A 7 34.61 12.82 -0.65
CA LEU A 7 35.55 11.74 -0.36
C LEU A 7 35.10 10.44 -1.07
N LEU A 8 35.76 10.20 -2.21
CA LEU A 8 36.33 8.93 -2.69
C LEU A 8 35.42 7.71 -2.91
N ALA A 9 35.04 7.57 -4.19
CA ALA A 9 35.00 6.29 -4.88
C ALA A 9 36.41 5.71 -5.10
N LEU A 10 36.46 4.41 -5.42
CA LEU A 10 37.60 3.53 -5.78
C LEU A 10 38.23 2.81 -4.57
N SER A 11 38.39 1.47 -4.51
CA SER A 11 38.50 0.47 -5.58
C SER A 11 38.23 -0.96 -5.09
N LEU A 12 37.70 -1.76 -6.02
CA LEU A 12 37.35 -3.19 -6.01
C LEU A 12 38.38 -4.21 -5.51
N SER A 13 37.82 -5.34 -5.05
CA SER A 13 38.11 -6.72 -5.50
C SER A 13 38.89 -7.70 -4.59
N LEU A 14 38.29 -8.91 -4.53
CA LEU A 14 38.88 -10.24 -4.29
C LEU A 14 39.04 -10.70 -2.83
N CYS A 15 38.04 -11.45 -2.35
CA CYS A 15 38.29 -12.64 -1.54
C CYS A 15 37.21 -13.71 -1.80
N THR A 16 37.35 -14.39 -2.94
CA THR A 16 36.74 -15.70 -3.19
C THR A 16 37.70 -16.78 -2.71
N LEU A 17 37.32 -17.59 -1.71
CA LEU A 17 37.55 -19.05 -1.71
C LEU A 17 36.90 -19.76 -0.51
N ALA A 18 36.07 -20.73 -0.87
CA ALA A 18 35.94 -22.07 -0.29
C ALA A 18 35.56 -22.23 1.20
N LEU A 19 34.27 -22.40 1.46
CA LEU A 19 33.79 -23.55 2.24
C LEU A 19 32.62 -24.20 1.50
N GLY A 20 32.92 -25.32 0.85
CA GLY A 20 31.93 -26.19 0.22
C GLY A 20 31.12 -26.90 1.30
N LEU A 21 29.86 -26.50 1.44
CA LEU A 21 28.81 -27.34 1.98
C LEU A 21 27.75 -27.50 0.91
N THR A 22 27.67 -28.72 0.39
CA THR A 22 26.66 -29.19 -0.55
C THR A 22 25.35 -29.51 0.18
N THR A 23 24.25 -28.93 -0.33
CA THR A 23 22.88 -29.50 -0.45
C THR A 23 22.05 -29.74 0.83
N PRO A 24 20.69 -29.59 0.81
CA PRO A 24 19.81 -30.08 -0.26
C PRO A 24 18.79 -29.11 -0.88
N GLN A 25 18.44 -29.53 -2.08
CA GLN A 25 17.33 -29.16 -2.94
C GLN A 25 15.96 -29.32 -2.23
N GLN A 26 14.97 -28.60 -2.77
CA GLN A 26 13.53 -28.61 -2.50
C GLN A 26 13.10 -27.60 -1.42
N SER A 27 12.25 -26.62 -1.71
CA SER A 27 11.09 -26.70 -2.59
C SER A 27 10.87 -25.40 -3.34
N GLN A 28 10.62 -25.52 -4.64
CA GLN A 28 9.84 -24.55 -5.37
C GLN A 28 8.55 -24.32 -4.56
N LEU A 29 8.43 -23.17 -3.90
CA LEU A 29 7.13 -22.71 -3.44
C LEU A 29 6.42 -22.21 -4.70
N LYS A 30 5.89 -23.19 -5.44
CA LYS A 30 4.91 -22.97 -6.48
C LYS A 30 3.72 -22.34 -5.75
N LEU A 31 3.71 -21.01 -5.74
CA LEU A 31 2.50 -20.25 -5.42
C LEU A 31 1.44 -20.83 -6.34
N GLU A 32 0.52 -21.60 -5.80
CA GLU A 32 -0.74 -21.90 -6.49
C GLU A 32 -1.70 -20.82 -5.98
N PRO A 33 -1.75 -19.66 -6.65
CA PRO A 33 -2.51 -18.51 -6.22
C PRO A 33 -3.93 -18.74 -6.70
N SER A 34 -4.80 -19.19 -5.83
CA SER A 34 -6.21 -18.88 -6.01
C SER A 34 -6.37 -17.43 -5.56
N HIS A 35 -6.36 -16.36 -6.36
CA HIS A 35 -6.35 -16.07 -7.79
C HIS A 35 -5.68 -14.67 -7.82
N LEU A 36 -4.43 -14.55 -8.28
CA LEU A 36 -3.82 -13.21 -8.40
C LEU A 36 -4.63 -12.41 -9.43
N PRO A 37 -5.00 -11.14 -9.15
CA PRO A 37 -5.85 -10.35 -10.03
C PRO A 37 -5.29 -10.32 -11.45
N ASP A 38 -6.00 -10.79 -12.46
CA ASP A 38 -5.47 -10.79 -13.83
C ASP A 38 -5.50 -9.37 -14.44
N ALA A 39 -5.13 -9.22 -15.72
CA ALA A 39 -5.12 -7.90 -16.36
C ALA A 39 -6.53 -7.25 -16.41
N LYS A 40 -7.59 -8.05 -16.58
CA LYS A 40 -8.97 -7.55 -16.62
C LYS A 40 -9.42 -7.12 -15.24
N ASP A 41 -9.07 -7.88 -14.20
CA ASP A 41 -9.34 -7.48 -12.82
C ASP A 41 -8.71 -6.12 -12.51
N LEU A 42 -7.45 -5.92 -12.91
CA LEU A 42 -6.77 -4.63 -12.71
C LEU A 42 -7.42 -3.51 -13.51
N GLU A 43 -7.85 -3.74 -14.76
CA GLU A 43 -8.61 -2.77 -15.54
C GLU A 43 -9.90 -2.35 -14.84
N HIS A 44 -10.66 -3.30 -14.29
CA HIS A 44 -11.87 -3.01 -13.52
C HIS A 44 -11.57 -2.18 -12.27
N ILE A 45 -10.55 -2.54 -11.50
CA ILE A 45 -10.17 -1.78 -10.30
C ILE A 45 -9.76 -0.35 -10.67
N GLN A 46 -9.00 -0.16 -11.75
CA GLN A 46 -8.61 1.17 -12.21
C GLN A 46 -9.81 2.05 -12.61
N LEU A 47 -10.85 1.44 -13.19
CA LEU A 47 -12.10 2.14 -13.50
C LEU A 47 -12.82 2.57 -12.22
N GLU A 48 -12.96 1.68 -11.24
CA GLU A 48 -13.57 2.00 -9.94
C GLU A 48 -12.78 3.08 -9.19
N LEU A 49 -11.45 3.05 -9.27
CA LEU A 49 -10.58 4.08 -8.68
C LEU A 49 -10.69 5.42 -9.42
N GLY A 50 -11.05 5.43 -10.71
CA GLY A 50 -10.90 6.62 -11.56
C GLY A 50 -9.43 6.99 -11.80
N TYR A 51 -8.52 6.02 -11.69
CA TYR A 51 -7.06 6.21 -11.85
C TYR A 51 -6.47 5.06 -12.68
N THR A 52 -5.76 5.41 -13.76
CA THR A 52 -5.05 4.45 -14.61
C THR A 52 -3.57 4.43 -14.23
N PHE A 53 -3.07 3.27 -13.80
CA PHE A 53 -1.67 3.12 -13.42
C PHE A 53 -0.77 3.08 -14.64
N ASN A 54 0.38 3.77 -14.55
CA ASN A 54 1.48 3.59 -15.49
C ASN A 54 2.17 2.24 -15.27
N ASN A 55 2.27 1.83 -14.00
CA ASN A 55 2.77 0.54 -13.57
C ASN A 55 1.71 -0.23 -12.78
N SER A 56 0.95 -1.08 -13.46
CA SER A 56 -0.10 -1.91 -12.86
C SER A 56 0.41 -2.90 -11.79
N ASP A 57 1.72 -3.20 -11.75
CA ASP A 57 2.29 -4.06 -10.72
C ASP A 57 2.27 -3.40 -9.33
N LEU A 58 2.23 -2.06 -9.25
CA LEU A 58 2.03 -1.35 -7.98
C LEU A 58 0.63 -1.62 -7.42
N LEU A 59 -0.40 -1.56 -8.28
CA LEU A 59 -1.76 -1.91 -7.90
C LEU A 59 -1.85 -3.37 -7.49
N ARG A 60 -1.28 -4.28 -8.29
CA ARG A 60 -1.22 -5.70 -7.96
C ARG A 60 -0.56 -5.95 -6.60
N LEU A 61 0.55 -5.27 -6.31
CA LEU A 61 1.26 -5.39 -5.03
C LEU A 61 0.39 -4.92 -3.85
N ALA A 62 -0.35 -3.82 -4.01
CA ALA A 62 -1.26 -3.29 -2.99
C ALA A 62 -2.35 -4.29 -2.57
N LEU A 63 -2.73 -5.20 -3.47
CA LEU A 63 -3.79 -6.21 -3.26
C LEU A 63 -3.29 -7.49 -2.56
N ILE A 64 -1.99 -7.61 -2.25
CA ILE A 64 -1.41 -8.84 -1.68
C ILE A 64 -1.12 -8.66 -0.19
N HIS A 65 -1.85 -9.38 0.66
CA HIS A 65 -1.65 -9.35 2.11
C HIS A 65 -0.34 -10.05 2.53
N PRO A 66 0.31 -9.64 3.64
CA PRO A 66 1.55 -10.26 4.13
C PRO A 66 1.46 -11.76 4.45
N SER A 67 0.26 -12.30 4.64
CA SER A 67 0.06 -13.75 4.83
C SER A 67 0.38 -14.58 3.58
N VAL A 68 0.49 -13.96 2.40
CA VAL A 68 0.83 -14.64 1.14
C VAL A 68 2.33 -14.93 1.04
N GLY A 69 3.18 -14.01 1.51
CA GLY A 69 4.64 -14.16 1.42
C GLY A 69 5.38 -12.83 1.52
N GLN A 70 6.67 -12.85 1.14
CA GLN A 70 7.60 -11.71 1.27
C GLN A 70 7.28 -10.52 0.36
N ILE A 71 6.66 -10.77 -0.80
CA ILE A 71 6.21 -9.73 -1.73
C ILE A 71 4.75 -9.43 -1.39
N ASN A 72 4.51 -8.31 -0.70
CA ASN A 72 3.21 -7.95 -0.15
C ASN A 72 3.04 -6.43 0.00
N ASN A 73 1.86 -6.02 0.45
CA ASN A 73 1.45 -4.64 0.57
C ASN A 73 1.90 -3.93 1.87
N ALA A 74 2.56 -4.60 2.83
CA ALA A 74 2.83 -4.01 4.16
C ALA A 74 3.61 -2.69 4.09
N ARG A 75 4.58 -2.59 3.18
CA ARG A 75 5.36 -1.36 2.99
C ARG A 75 4.55 -0.25 2.33
N LEU A 76 3.62 -0.61 1.46
CA LEU A 76 2.69 0.34 0.85
C LEU A 76 1.68 0.83 1.90
N ALA A 77 1.10 -0.06 2.69
CA ALA A 77 0.18 0.29 3.77
C ALA A 77 0.83 1.26 4.77
N TRP A 78 2.05 0.94 5.23
CA TRP A 78 2.80 1.81 6.13
C TRP A 78 3.05 3.22 5.56
N LEU A 79 3.33 3.35 4.27
CA LEU A 79 3.46 4.66 3.62
C LEU A 79 2.09 5.32 3.42
N GLY A 80 1.07 4.53 3.11
CA GLY A 80 -0.30 4.95 2.85
C GLY A 80 -0.98 5.59 4.05
N ASP A 81 -0.73 5.06 5.25
CA ASP A 81 -1.17 5.64 6.52
C ASP A 81 -0.73 7.11 6.64
N ALA A 82 0.56 7.39 6.46
CA ALA A 82 1.10 8.76 6.50
C ALA A 82 0.53 9.66 5.39
N ILE A 83 0.31 9.12 4.19
CA ILE A 83 -0.31 9.87 3.08
C ILE A 83 -1.76 10.21 3.40
N LEU A 84 -2.52 9.25 3.93
CA LEU A 84 -3.91 9.42 4.31
C LEU A 84 -4.05 10.47 5.42
N GLU A 85 -3.20 10.41 6.45
CA GLU A 85 -3.13 11.43 7.49
C GLU A 85 -2.87 12.83 6.92
N MET A 86 -1.96 12.94 5.95
CA MET A 86 -1.64 14.20 5.29
C MET A 86 -2.85 14.74 4.51
N VAL A 87 -3.47 13.92 3.67
CA VAL A 87 -4.61 14.30 2.82
C VAL A 87 -5.78 14.79 3.68
N VAL A 88 -6.14 14.02 4.70
CA VAL A 88 -7.22 14.38 5.61
C VAL A 88 -6.88 15.63 6.43
N SER A 89 -5.63 15.77 6.90
CA SER A 89 -5.20 16.98 7.62
C SER A 89 -5.31 18.22 6.74
N HIS A 90 -4.91 18.11 5.48
CA HIS A 90 -4.99 19.20 4.51
C HIS A 90 -6.45 19.62 4.29
N ASN A 91 -7.34 18.67 3.99
CA ASN A 91 -8.76 18.95 3.77
C ASN A 91 -9.39 19.61 5.02
N ALA A 92 -9.16 19.04 6.21
CA ALA A 92 -9.68 19.60 7.45
C ALA A 92 -9.19 21.03 7.71
N TYR A 93 -7.92 21.34 7.41
CA TYR A 93 -7.38 22.69 7.55
C TYR A 93 -8.07 23.70 6.63
N ILE A 94 -8.34 23.33 5.39
CA ILE A 94 -8.98 24.21 4.40
C ILE A 94 -10.49 24.36 4.68
N GLU A 95 -11.18 23.27 5.00
CA GLU A 95 -12.63 23.24 5.14
C GLU A 95 -13.13 23.76 6.49
N LEU A 96 -12.29 23.73 7.52
CA LEU A 96 -12.63 24.14 8.88
C LEU A 96 -11.74 25.30 9.37
N PRO A 97 -11.73 26.47 8.69
CA PRO A 97 -10.76 27.53 8.94
C PRO A 97 -10.91 28.22 10.32
N PHE A 98 -12.05 28.01 11.00
CA PHE A 98 -12.33 28.59 12.31
C PHE A 98 -12.15 27.60 13.47
N ASP A 99 -11.81 26.35 13.17
CA ASP A 99 -11.61 25.31 14.18
C ASP A 99 -10.20 25.35 14.78
N GLY A 100 -10.13 25.18 16.10
CA GLY A 100 -8.85 25.00 16.79
C GLY A 100 -8.25 23.60 16.59
N PRO A 101 -6.94 23.42 16.90
CA PRO A 101 -6.23 22.15 16.70
C PRO A 101 -6.92 20.92 17.32
N GLY A 102 -7.60 21.08 18.46
CA GLY A 102 -8.31 20.00 19.12
C GLY A 102 -9.49 19.44 18.33
N ARG A 103 -10.23 20.28 17.59
CA ARG A 103 -11.32 19.82 16.72
C ARG A 103 -10.77 19.20 15.43
N LEU A 104 -9.77 19.83 14.82
CA LEU A 104 -9.09 19.30 13.63
C LEU A 104 -8.50 17.90 13.89
N HIS A 105 -7.90 17.68 15.05
CA HIS A 105 -7.37 16.37 15.44
C HIS A 105 -8.47 15.30 15.53
N LYS A 106 -9.62 15.62 16.14
CA LYS A 106 -10.76 14.70 16.25
C LYS A 106 -11.34 14.35 14.87
N VAL A 107 -11.46 15.36 14.00
CA VAL A 107 -11.91 15.16 12.61
C VAL A 107 -10.97 14.21 11.90
N ARG A 108 -9.66 14.47 11.96
CA ARG A 108 -8.66 13.58 11.36
C ARG A 108 -8.78 12.15 11.88
N GLN A 109 -8.80 11.95 13.19
CA GLN A 109 -8.94 10.62 13.79
C GLN A 109 -10.18 9.88 13.30
N SER A 110 -11.31 10.56 13.09
CA SER A 110 -12.54 9.92 12.60
C SER A 110 -12.50 9.51 11.12
N LEU A 111 -11.58 10.08 10.35
CA LEU A 111 -11.46 9.89 8.89
C LEU A 111 -10.30 8.97 8.50
N VAL A 112 -9.35 8.74 9.42
CA VAL A 112 -8.20 7.85 9.23
C VAL A 112 -8.26 6.61 10.11
N ASP A 113 -9.37 6.38 10.83
CA ASP A 113 -9.51 5.15 11.62
C ASP A 113 -9.78 3.92 10.75
N THR A 114 -9.54 2.75 11.33
CA THR A 114 -9.76 1.45 10.67
C THR A 114 -11.18 1.31 10.12
N ASN A 115 -12.19 1.86 10.81
CA ASN A 115 -13.57 1.79 10.33
C ASN A 115 -13.77 2.64 9.07
N ALA A 116 -13.17 3.82 8.99
CA ALA A 116 -13.17 4.69 7.82
C ALA A 116 -12.48 4.01 6.64
N CYS A 117 -11.27 3.47 6.85
CA CYS A 117 -10.55 2.74 5.80
C CYS A 117 -11.35 1.52 5.30
N VAL A 118 -11.98 0.75 6.20
CA VAL A 118 -12.86 -0.37 5.82
C VAL A 118 -14.06 0.09 4.99
N ARG A 119 -14.71 1.19 5.37
CA ARG A 119 -15.83 1.75 4.59
C ARG A 119 -15.36 2.14 3.19
N ASN A 120 -14.19 2.77 3.09
CA ASN A 120 -13.63 3.23 1.82
C ASN A 120 -13.21 2.05 0.92
N ALA A 121 -12.55 1.03 1.47
CA ALA A 121 -12.21 -0.18 0.74
C ALA A 121 -13.44 -0.92 0.19
N LYS A 122 -14.53 -0.95 0.96
CA LYS A 122 -15.81 -1.55 0.54
C LYS A 122 -16.48 -0.74 -0.57
N LYS A 123 -16.47 0.59 -0.49
CA LYS A 123 -17.02 1.47 -1.53
C LYS A 123 -16.36 1.22 -2.90
N LEU A 124 -15.06 0.98 -2.91
CA LEU A 124 -14.27 0.68 -4.11
C LEU A 124 -14.31 -0.82 -4.51
N ASN A 125 -15.09 -1.66 -3.83
CA ASN A 125 -15.15 -3.10 -4.05
C ASN A 125 -13.77 -3.81 -4.00
N LEU A 126 -12.77 -3.27 -3.29
CA LEU A 126 -11.40 -3.82 -3.30
C LEU A 126 -11.30 -5.23 -2.71
N LEU A 127 -12.21 -5.58 -1.80
CA LEU A 127 -12.19 -6.87 -1.10
C LEU A 127 -12.34 -8.06 -2.06
N GLN A 128 -13.01 -7.89 -3.20
CA GLN A 128 -13.19 -8.98 -4.16
C GLN A 128 -11.89 -9.37 -4.86
N TYR A 129 -10.89 -8.50 -4.84
CA TYR A 129 -9.57 -8.70 -5.45
C TYR A 129 -8.46 -8.90 -4.40
N PHE A 130 -8.81 -8.93 -3.12
CA PHE A 130 -7.84 -8.99 -2.04
C PHE A 130 -7.28 -10.41 -1.85
N VAL A 131 -5.97 -10.55 -1.97
CA VAL A 131 -5.29 -11.85 -1.96
C VAL A 131 -4.72 -12.13 -0.57
N ILE A 132 -5.21 -13.21 0.04
CA ILE A 132 -4.84 -13.64 1.41
C ILE A 132 -4.35 -15.10 1.34
N GLY A 133 -3.25 -15.40 2.04
CA GLY A 133 -2.64 -16.74 2.03
C GLY A 133 -3.51 -17.82 2.70
N LYS A 134 -3.34 -19.07 2.25
CA LYS A 134 -4.10 -20.27 2.70
C LYS A 134 -3.96 -20.63 4.19
N SER A 135 -3.04 -20.01 4.90
CA SER A 135 -2.89 -20.13 6.36
C SER A 135 -4.03 -19.45 7.14
N PHE A 136 -4.93 -18.75 6.44
CA PHE A 136 -6.22 -18.31 6.98
C PHE A 136 -7.13 -19.53 7.19
N LYS A 137 -7.61 -19.73 8.42
CA LYS A 137 -8.41 -20.92 8.75
C LYS A 137 -9.78 -20.86 8.06
N PRO A 138 -10.45 -22.01 7.85
CA PRO A 138 -11.77 -22.06 7.23
C PRO A 138 -12.87 -21.27 7.96
N ASP A 139 -12.74 -20.99 9.26
CA ASP A 139 -13.66 -20.12 10.01
C ASP A 139 -13.29 -18.62 9.91
N ASP A 140 -12.10 -18.30 9.42
CA ASP A 140 -11.59 -16.94 9.21
C ASP A 140 -11.88 -16.45 7.78
N GLN A 141 -12.91 -16.92 7.06
CA GLN A 141 -13.10 -16.61 5.63
C GLN A 141 -13.23 -15.11 5.25
N HIS A 142 -13.20 -14.19 6.22
CA HIS A 142 -13.24 -12.76 5.98
C HIS A 142 -11.99 -12.05 6.53
N PRO A 143 -11.36 -11.15 5.74
CA PRO A 143 -10.25 -10.35 6.23
C PRO A 143 -10.67 -9.54 7.46
N THR A 144 -9.76 -9.44 8.43
CA THR A 144 -9.98 -8.60 9.61
C THR A 144 -10.09 -7.12 9.19
N PRO A 145 -10.76 -6.26 9.99
CA PRO A 145 -10.85 -4.83 9.70
C PRO A 145 -9.48 -4.16 9.45
N HIS A 146 -8.45 -4.55 10.21
CA HIS A 146 -7.09 -4.03 10.03
C HIS A 146 -6.51 -4.41 8.66
N MET A 147 -6.68 -5.65 8.21
CA MET A 147 -6.19 -6.07 6.89
C MET A 147 -6.85 -5.29 5.75
N VAL A 148 -8.14 -4.96 5.92
CA VAL A 148 -8.90 -4.17 4.94
C VAL A 148 -8.49 -2.69 5.00
N ALA A 149 -8.13 -2.17 6.18
CA ALA A 149 -7.57 -0.83 6.29
C ALA A 149 -6.20 -0.73 5.60
N ASP A 150 -5.30 -1.68 5.87
CA ASP A 150 -3.99 -1.77 5.22
C ASP A 150 -4.13 -1.87 3.69
N LEU A 151 -5.13 -2.60 3.19
CA LEU A 151 -5.45 -2.69 1.76
C LEU A 151 -5.78 -1.31 1.17
N PHE A 152 -6.62 -0.53 1.83
CA PHE A 152 -6.99 0.81 1.38
C PHE A 152 -5.78 1.75 1.36
N GLU A 153 -5.02 1.77 2.45
CA GLU A 153 -3.81 2.58 2.59
C GLU A 153 -2.77 2.20 1.53
N ALA A 154 -2.59 0.90 1.28
CA ALA A 154 -1.67 0.41 0.26
C ALA A 154 -2.05 0.87 -1.15
N VAL A 155 -3.35 0.90 -1.48
CA VAL A 155 -3.83 1.42 -2.78
C VAL A 155 -3.56 2.92 -2.90
N LEU A 156 -3.80 3.68 -1.83
CA LEU A 156 -3.50 5.13 -1.81
C LEU A 156 -2.00 5.39 -2.02
N ALA A 157 -1.14 4.63 -1.35
CA ALA A 157 0.31 4.69 -1.54
C ALA A 157 0.75 4.28 -2.95
N ALA A 158 0.11 3.26 -3.53
CA ALA A 158 0.39 2.83 -4.90
C ALA A 158 0.10 3.94 -5.90
N VAL A 159 -1.04 4.63 -5.79
CA VAL A 159 -1.38 5.80 -6.62
C VAL A 159 -0.37 6.93 -6.43
N TYR A 160 -0.01 7.24 -5.18
CA TYR A 160 0.99 8.26 -4.88
C TYR A 160 2.34 7.98 -5.57
N ILE A 161 2.84 6.74 -5.48
CA ILE A 161 4.11 6.35 -6.11
C ILE A 161 3.99 6.37 -7.63
N ASP A 162 2.93 5.80 -8.19
CA ASP A 162 2.72 5.70 -9.63
C ASP A 162 2.58 7.08 -10.29
N ALA A 163 1.99 8.04 -9.59
CA ALA A 163 1.87 9.43 -10.01
C ALA A 163 3.15 10.27 -9.81
N GLY A 164 4.28 9.63 -9.49
CA GLY A 164 5.56 10.32 -9.28
C GLY A 164 5.66 11.06 -7.95
N TYR A 165 5.15 10.47 -6.87
CA TYR A 165 5.10 11.05 -5.53
C TYR A 165 4.19 12.28 -5.42
N SER A 166 3.09 12.27 -6.18
CA SER A 166 2.13 13.37 -6.22
C SER A 166 1.07 13.23 -5.13
N ILE A 167 1.11 14.17 -4.18
CA ILE A 167 0.07 14.31 -3.17
C ILE A 167 -1.28 14.70 -3.80
N ASP A 168 -1.28 15.52 -4.86
CA ASP A 168 -2.50 15.93 -5.53
C ASP A 168 -3.24 14.73 -6.13
N ALA A 169 -2.52 13.72 -6.63
CA ALA A 169 -3.13 12.49 -7.15
C ALA A 169 -3.80 11.68 -6.04
N ALA A 170 -3.13 11.53 -4.88
CA ALA A 170 -3.69 10.85 -3.71
C ALA A 170 -4.92 11.60 -3.15
N GLN A 171 -4.85 12.92 -3.09
CA GLN A 171 -5.97 13.77 -2.66
C GLN A 171 -7.14 13.71 -3.64
N HIS A 172 -6.88 13.70 -4.95
CA HIS A 172 -7.92 13.53 -5.97
C HIS A 172 -8.64 12.20 -5.82
N LEU A 173 -7.90 11.09 -5.68
CA LEU A 173 -8.48 9.77 -5.41
C LEU A 173 -9.33 9.81 -4.13
N TYR A 174 -8.81 10.40 -3.05
CA TYR A 174 -9.53 10.44 -1.78
C TYR A 174 -10.84 11.23 -1.89
N ASN A 175 -10.78 12.43 -2.47
CA ASN A 175 -11.91 13.33 -2.57
C ASN A 175 -12.99 12.86 -3.54
N ALA A 176 -12.61 12.13 -4.59
CA ALA A 176 -13.57 11.59 -5.55
C ALA A 176 -14.52 10.55 -4.94
N HIS A 177 -14.10 9.89 -3.85
CA HIS A 177 -14.78 8.69 -3.35
C HIS A 177 -15.16 8.73 -1.85
N PHE A 178 -14.46 9.53 -1.04
CA PHE A 178 -14.50 9.43 0.43
C PHE A 178 -14.68 10.74 1.20
N ALA A 179 -14.56 11.90 0.52
CA ALA A 179 -14.90 13.21 1.10
C ALA A 179 -16.42 13.36 1.30
#